data_AF-A0AAD2JBS0-F1
#
_entry.id   AF-A0AAD2JBS0-F1
#
_cell.length_a   1.000
_cell.length_b   1.000
_cell.length_c   1.000
_cell.angle_alpha   90.00
_cell.angle_beta   90.00
_cell.angle_gamma   90.00
#
_symmetry.space_group_name_H-M   'P 1'
#
loop_
_entity.id
_entity.type
_entity.pdbx_description
1 polymer ?
#
loop_
_entity_poly.entity_id
_entity_poly.type
_entity_poly.pdbx_seq_one_letter_code
_entity_poly.pdbx_strand_id
1 'polypeptide(L)'
;MFRALLASIWTLEQACPPPVDFNLMLPLLTEGEKQEILDLVKVKQSQDENYRHQLSKSLQDLTAKLWQRCENPSFPDKKQGDVALLDTIFKATVFN
;
A
#
# COMPACT_ATOMS: atom_id res chain seq x y z
N MET A 1 3.09 3.29 -11.58
CA MET A 1 2.82 4.41 -10.67
C MET A 1 1.76 4.05 -9.62
N PHE A 2 0.56 3.55 -9.97
CA PHE A 2 -0.48 3.13 -9.01
C PHE A 2 -0.01 2.24 -7.85
N ARG A 3 0.78 1.20 -8.15
CA ARG A 3 1.33 0.31 -7.11
C ARG A 3 2.11 1.05 -6.02
N ALA A 4 2.90 2.05 -6.41
CA ALA A 4 3.66 2.85 -5.45
C ALA A 4 2.74 3.74 -4.61
N LEU A 5 1.71 4.34 -5.21
CA LEU A 5 0.74 5.17 -4.48
C LEU A 5 -0.05 4.36 -3.45
N LEU A 6 -0.54 3.18 -3.84
CA LEU A 6 -1.23 2.29 -2.91
C LEU A 6 -0.30 1.79 -1.80
N ALA A 7 0.96 1.51 -2.11
CA ALA A 7 1.97 1.13 -1.13
C ALA A 7 2.25 2.27 -0.12
N SER A 8 2.33 3.52 -0.59
CA SER A 8 2.48 4.69 0.28
C SER A 8 1.28 4.84 1.21
N ILE A 9 0.07 4.76 0.67
CA ILE A 9 -1.17 4.85 1.46
C ILE A 9 -1.25 3.73 2.49
N TRP A 10 -0.92 2.49 2.09
CA TRP A 10 -0.86 1.37 3.03
C TRP A 10 0.07 1.65 4.20
N THR A 11 1.27 2.15 3.91
CA THR A 11 2.28 2.44 4.93
C THR A 11 1.77 3.51 5.90
N LEU A 12 1.02 4.51 5.40
CA LEU A 12 0.43 5.56 6.21
C LEU A 12 -0.72 5.05 7.09
N GLU A 13 -1.63 4.26 6.53
CA GLU A 13 -2.82 3.80 7.24
C GLU A 13 -2.55 2.64 8.21
N GLN A 14 -1.71 1.70 7.80
CA GLN A 14 -1.47 0.45 8.52
C GLN A 14 -0.22 0.50 9.40
N ALA A 15 0.58 1.57 9.28
CA ALA A 15 1.85 1.74 9.98
C ALA A 15 2.81 0.54 9.82
N CYS A 16 2.74 -0.15 8.69
CA CYS A 16 3.55 -1.33 8.39
C CYS A 16 3.95 -1.36 6.91
N PRO A 17 4.98 -2.14 6.55
CA PRO A 17 5.37 -2.29 5.16
C PRO A 17 4.21 -2.82 4.29
N PRO A 18 4.07 -2.33 3.05
CA PRO A 18 3.04 -2.78 2.13
C PRO A 18 3.25 -4.25 1.74
N PRO A 19 2.17 -5.00 1.50
CA PRO A 19 2.27 -6.38 1.07
C PRO A 19 2.90 -6.49 -0.33
N VAL A 20 3.60 -7.60 -0.57
CA VAL A 20 4.16 -7.91 -1.89
C VAL A 20 3.04 -8.17 -2.90
N ASP A 21 1.97 -8.83 -2.48
CA ASP A 21 0.80 -9.04 -3.31
C ASP A 21 0.01 -7.73 -3.47
N PHE A 22 -0.12 -7.30 -4.73
CA PHE A 22 -0.87 -6.10 -5.09
C PHE A 22 -2.35 -6.19 -4.70
N ASN A 23 -2.93 -7.40 -4.79
CA ASN A 23 -4.35 -7.61 -4.56
C ASN A 23 -4.75 -7.29 -3.12
N LEU A 24 -3.82 -7.45 -2.17
CA LEU A 24 -4.04 -7.12 -0.77
C LEU A 24 -4.17 -5.61 -0.51
N MET A 25 -3.69 -4.77 -1.43
CA MET A 25 -3.84 -3.31 -1.36
C MET A 25 -5.09 -2.79 -2.10
N LEU A 26 -5.78 -3.62 -2.89
CA LEU A 26 -7.02 -3.24 -3.59
C LEU A 26 -8.17 -2.80 -2.68
N PRO A 27 -8.31 -3.33 -1.44
CA PRO A 27 -9.32 -2.83 -0.49
C PRO A 27 -9.17 -1.35 -0.10
N LEU A 28 -8.04 -0.70 -0.42
CA LEU A 28 -7.86 0.76 -0.24
C LEU A 28 -8.67 1.60 -1.25
N LEU A 29 -9.34 0.94 -2.19
CA LEU A 29 -10.09 1.55 -3.29
C LEU A 29 -11.57 1.16 -3.21
N THR A 30 -12.41 1.95 -3.86
CA THR A 30 -13.80 1.57 -4.12
C THR A 30 -13.86 0.41 -5.13
N GLU A 31 -14.95 -0.36 -5.14
CA GLU A 31 -15.10 -1.49 -6.07
C GLU A 31 -15.06 -1.05 -7.55
N GLY A 32 -15.53 0.16 -7.88
CA GLY A 32 -15.43 0.71 -9.24
C GLY A 32 -13.99 1.00 -9.65
N GLU A 33 -13.22 1.69 -8.79
CA GLU A 33 -11.80 1.99 -9.00
C GLU A 33 -10.97 0.70 -9.10
N LYS A 34 -11.27 -0.30 -8.25
CA LYS A 34 -10.63 -1.62 -8.25
C LYS A 34 -10.85 -2.37 -9.56
N GLN A 35 -12.09 -2.41 -10.06
CA GLN A 35 -12.41 -3.10 -11.30
C GLN A 35 -11.66 -2.47 -12.49
N GLU A 36 -11.65 -1.14 -12.57
CA GLU A 36 -10.96 -0.42 -13.63
C GLU A 36 -9.44 -0.66 -13.62
N ILE A 37 -8.83 -0.73 -12.43
CA ILE A 37 -7.40 -1.09 -12.29
C ILE A 37 -7.15 -2.54 -12.68
N LEU A 38 -8.00 -3.49 -12.27
CA LEU A 38 -7.83 -4.91 -12.61
C LEU A 38 -7.93 -5.12 -14.12
N ASP A 39 -8.83 -4.42 -14.80
CA ASP A 39 -8.95 -4.49 -16.25
C ASP A 39 -7.74 -3.86 -16.94
N LEU A 40 -7.21 -2.75 -16.41
CA LEU A 40 -5.94 -2.19 -16.88
C LEU A 40 -4.77 -3.19 -16.72
N VAL A 41 -4.71 -3.91 -15.60
CA VAL A 41 -3.67 -4.93 -15.36
C VAL A 41 -3.78 -6.06 -16.38
N LYS A 42 -4.99 -6.56 -16.66
CA LYS A 42 -5.22 -7.58 -17.70
C LYS A 42 -4.77 -7.10 -19.08
N VAL A 43 -5.13 -5.86 -19.44
CA VAL A 43 -4.71 -5.27 -20.72
C VAL A 43 -3.19 -5.24 -20.78
N LYS A 44 -2.50 -4.74 -19.75
CA LYS A 44 -1.04 -4.69 -19.73
C LYS A 44 -0.36 -6.05 -19.77
N GLN A 45 -0.95 -7.08 -19.15
CA GLN A 45 -0.42 -8.45 -19.20
C GLN A 45 -0.51 -9.06 -20.60
N SER A 46 -1.47 -8.62 -21.40
CA SER A 46 -1.72 -9.15 -22.76
C SER A 46 -0.95 -8.43 -23.87
N GLN A 47 -0.19 -7.38 -23.53
CA GLN A 47 0.46 -6.50 -24.50
C GLN A 47 1.98 -6.54 -24.34
N ASP A 48 2.69 -6.21 -25.42
CA ASP A 48 4.16 -6.13 -25.39
C ASP A 48 4.67 -4.88 -24.64
N GLU A 49 5.99 -4.81 -24.43
CA GLU A 49 6.62 -3.67 -23.72
C GLU A 49 6.49 -2.33 -24.45
N ASN A 50 6.18 -2.33 -25.76
CA ASN A 50 6.00 -1.11 -26.54
C ASN A 50 4.60 -0.51 -26.38
N TYR A 51 3.66 -1.26 -25.79
CA TYR A 51 2.29 -0.82 -25.59
C TYR A 51 2.17 0.32 -24.58
N ARG A 52 1.76 1.49 -25.08
CA ARG A 52 1.45 2.67 -24.26
C ARG A 52 -0.05 2.81 -24.08
N HIS A 53 -0.54 2.33 -22.94
CA HIS A 53 -1.94 2.51 -22.58
C HIS A 53 -2.21 3.98 -22.19
N GLN A 54 -3.17 4.61 -22.88
CA GLN A 54 -3.68 5.91 -22.47
C GLN A 54 -4.65 5.72 -21.30
N LEU A 55 -4.32 6.27 -20.14
CA LEU A 55 -5.18 6.18 -18.96
C LEU A 55 -6.50 6.89 -19.21
N SER A 56 -7.61 6.26 -18.79
CA SER A 56 -8.92 6.90 -18.74
C SER A 56 -8.90 8.14 -17.86
N LYS A 57 -9.84 9.07 -18.07
CA LYS A 57 -9.96 10.26 -17.23
C LYS A 57 -10.21 9.90 -15.76
N SER A 58 -11.05 8.89 -15.52
CA SER A 58 -11.30 8.31 -14.20
C SER A 58 -10.01 7.90 -13.48
N LEU A 59 -9.14 7.13 -14.15
CA LEU A 59 -7.86 6.70 -13.58
C LEU A 59 -6.87 7.85 -13.39
N GLN A 60 -6.86 8.86 -14.25
CA GLN A 60 -6.03 10.05 -14.06
C GLN A 60 -6.48 10.81 -12.80
N ASP A 61 -7.78 11.00 -12.63
CA ASP A 61 -8.36 11.68 -11.46
C ASP A 61 -8.13 10.87 -10.19
N LEU A 62 -8.24 9.53 -10.26
CA LEU A 62 -7.85 8.63 -9.18
C LEU A 62 -6.37 8.78 -8.81
N THR A 63 -5.48 8.85 -9.80
CA THR A 63 -4.04 9.03 -9.56
C THR A 63 -3.78 10.33 -8.80
N ALA A 64 -4.41 11.43 -9.20
CA ALA A 64 -4.28 12.72 -8.53
C ALA A 64 -4.83 12.67 -7.10
N LYS A 65 -6.00 12.05 -6.89
CA LYS A 65 -6.61 11.84 -5.57
C LYS A 65 -5.68 11.03 -4.65
N LEU A 66 -5.12 9.93 -5.13
CA LEU A 66 -4.18 9.11 -4.35
C LEU A 66 -2.87 9.86 -4.05
N TRP A 67 -2.38 10.66 -4.99
CA TRP A 67 -1.22 11.52 -4.78
C TRP A 67 -1.45 12.55 -3.66
N GLN A 68 -2.58 13.25 -3.68
CA GLN A 68 -2.94 14.23 -2.66
C GLN A 68 -3.00 13.61 -1.25
N ARG A 69 -3.47 12.36 -1.13
CA ARG A 69 -3.46 11.63 0.15
C ARG A 69 -2.04 11.38 0.69
N CYS A 70 -1.04 11.33 -0.19
CA CYS A 70 0.35 11.09 0.17
C CYS A 70 1.16 12.37 0.40
N GLU A 71 0.64 13.54 0.03
CA GLU A 71 1.41 14.79 -0.05
C GLU A 71 1.83 15.33 1.33
N ASN A 72 1.08 14.99 2.39
CA ASN A 72 1.38 15.36 3.77
C ASN A 72 1.34 14.11 4.67
N PRO A 73 2.37 13.27 4.64
CA PRO A 73 2.38 12.02 5.38
C PRO A 73 2.40 12.30 6.89
N SER A 74 1.34 11.91 7.58
CA SER A 74 1.29 11.85 9.03
C SER A 74 1.24 10.39 9.45
N PHE A 75 2.22 9.96 10.24
CA PHE A 75 2.28 8.62 10.77
C PHE A 75 1.63 8.59 12.15
N PRO A 76 0.84 7.56 12.48
CA PRO A 76 0.37 7.39 13.84
C PRO A 76 1.56 7.22 14.79
N ASP A 77 1.41 7.75 16.01
CA ASP A 77 2.46 7.65 17.02
C ASP A 77 2.87 6.19 17.22
N LYS A 78 4.18 5.97 17.22
CA LYS A 78 4.77 4.65 17.35
C LYS A 78 4.33 4.06 18.70
N LYS A 79 3.53 2.99 18.68
CA LYS A 79 3.19 2.25 19.90
C LYS A 79 4.49 1.88 20.61
N GLN A 80 4.60 2.27 21.88
CA GLN A 80 5.75 1.94 22.72
C GLN A 80 5.87 0.41 22.75
N GLY A 81 6.92 -0.13 22.13
CA GLY A 81 7.07 -1.57 21.99
C GLY A 81 7.23 -2.26 23.36
N ASP A 82 6.78 -3.51 23.45
CA ASP A 82 6.87 -4.36 24.65
C ASP A 82 8.30 -4.83 24.96
N VAL A 83 9.31 -4.00 24.66
CA VAL A 83 10.72 -4.27 24.90
C VAL A 83 10.98 -4.57 26.37
N ALA A 84 10.24 -3.91 27.28
CA ALA A 84 10.32 -4.18 28.71
C ALA A 84 9.82 -5.59 29.08
N LEU A 85 8.75 -6.08 28.45
CA LEU A 85 8.25 -7.45 28.65
C LEU A 85 9.24 -8.47 28.09
N LEU A 86 9.77 -8.23 26.88
CA LEU A 86 10.76 -9.08 26.25
C LEU A 86 12.06 -9.16 27.06
N ASP A 87 12.54 -8.04 27.60
CA ASP A 87 13.72 -8.00 28.47
C ASP A 87 13.48 -8.77 29.78
N THR A 88 12.26 -8.69 30.33
CA THR A 88 11.86 -9.45 31.52
C THR A 88 11.85 -10.97 31.23
N ILE A 89 11.26 -11.39 30.11
CA ILE A 89 11.25 -12.81 29.69
C ILE A 89 12.67 -13.31 29.41
N PHE A 90 13.47 -12.51 28.70
CA PHE A 90 14.86 -12.86 28.39
C PHE A 90 15.67 -13.06 29.68
N LYS A 91 15.58 -12.12 30.62
CA LYS A 91 16.28 -12.23 31.91
C LYS A 91 15.82 -13.45 32.70
N ALA A 92 14.52 -13.73 32.72
CA ALA A 92 13.96 -14.89 33.41
C ALA A 92 14.35 -16.24 32.77
N THR A 93 14.71 -16.26 31.49
CA THR A 93 15.07 -17.50 30.76
C THR A 93 16.58 -17.75 30.74
N VAL A 94 17.39 -16.69 30.69
CA VAL A 94 18.86 -16.80 30.58
C VAL A 94 19.55 -16.85 31.95
N PHE A 95 18.98 -16.21 32.97
CA PHE A 95 19.56 -16.15 34.31
C PHE A 95 18.86 -17.06 35.34
N ASN A 96 18.03 -18.01 34.88
CA ASN A 96 17.52 -19.14 35.69
C ASN A 96 18.35 -20.41 35.41
#